data_AF-A0A7S2DPV6-F1
#
_entry.id   AF-A0A7S2DPV6-F1
#
_cell.length_a   1.000
_cell.length_b   1.000
_cell.length_c   1.000
_cell.angle_alpha   90.00
_cell.angle_beta   90.00
_cell.angle_gamma   90.00
#
_symmetry.space_group_name_H-M   'P 1'
#
loop_
_entity.id
_entity.type
_entity.pdbx_description
1 polymer ?
#
loop_
_entity_poly.entity_id
_entity_poly.type
_entity_poly.pdbx_seq_one_letter_code
_entity_poly.pdbx_strand_id
1 'polypeptide(L)'
;AYFERTQILSTPVSQSSDAVDYETVAMRKQFYRHVSKGGWPFSTSAHGWPISDCTAEGLKAVLALKQQPCIRGWAEKPVLSDERLYDAVNVILALQNTDGGFATYENNRGYGWYEWLNPSEVFGDIMIDYSYVECTNASIGALAAFHATYPGHRTAEVTRAITRARQFLIDIQRPDGSWYGSWGCCFTYASWFGVEGLIHAGEPYDSPAMKRACAFLLLHQRPNGGWGEDFTSCFEKKYPAHGMAKLGDNGSGIVCTGWALMALMAARCDDTGAVRRGIAYLCSRQKVGGDFPQEGISGVFNRACGITYTAYRNVFPIWALGRFVTEYEPWTHRASAT
;
A
#
# COMPACT_ATOMS: atom_id res chain seq x y z
N ALA A 1 -15.68 -12.20 -10.84
CA ALA A 1 -15.99 -13.15 -9.76
C ALA A 1 -15.47 -12.73 -8.37
N TYR A 2 -14.16 -12.75 -8.04
CA TYR A 2 -13.72 -12.42 -6.67
C TYR A 2 -14.01 -10.96 -6.29
N PHE A 3 -13.36 -9.98 -6.95
CA PHE A 3 -13.54 -8.55 -6.66
C PHE A 3 -14.98 -8.07 -6.77
N GLU A 4 -15.72 -8.65 -7.70
CA GLU A 4 -17.15 -8.40 -7.88
C GLU A 4 -17.97 -8.80 -6.65
N ARG A 5 -17.75 -9.99 -6.08
CA ARG A 5 -18.48 -10.50 -4.90
C ARG A 5 -18.05 -9.85 -3.60
N THR A 6 -16.84 -9.27 -3.57
CA THR A 6 -16.27 -8.66 -2.36
C THR A 6 -16.49 -7.17 -2.25
N GLN A 7 -17.02 -6.49 -3.28
CA GLN A 7 -17.37 -5.08 -3.19
C GLN A 7 -18.65 -4.89 -2.36
N ILE A 8 -18.60 -3.96 -1.42
CA ILE A 8 -19.64 -3.72 -0.43
C ILE A 8 -20.94 -3.25 -1.11
N LEU A 9 -22.06 -3.85 -0.68
CA LEU A 9 -23.44 -3.56 -1.09
C LEU A 9 -23.73 -3.59 -2.60
N SER A 10 -22.89 -4.30 -3.36
CA SER A 10 -22.93 -4.31 -4.83
C SER A 10 -23.37 -5.65 -5.44
N THR A 11 -23.63 -6.66 -4.60
CA THR A 11 -24.10 -8.00 -4.98
C THR A 11 -25.12 -8.54 -3.97
N PRO A 12 -25.98 -9.51 -4.34
CA PRO A 12 -26.90 -10.15 -3.40
C PRO A 12 -26.20 -10.71 -2.16
N VAL A 13 -24.99 -11.26 -2.31
CA VAL A 13 -24.18 -11.77 -1.17
C VAL A 13 -23.73 -10.64 -0.25
N SER A 14 -23.24 -9.53 -0.79
CA SER A 14 -22.85 -8.37 0.04
C SER A 14 -24.06 -7.64 0.66
N GLN A 15 -25.25 -7.82 0.09
CA GLN A 15 -26.51 -7.25 0.58
C GLN A 15 -27.26 -8.19 1.53
N SER A 16 -26.79 -9.44 1.71
CA SER A 16 -27.42 -10.39 2.63
C SER A 16 -27.03 -10.18 4.08
N SER A 17 -26.09 -9.26 4.37
CA SER A 17 -25.76 -8.84 5.73
C SER A 17 -26.58 -7.62 6.12
N ASP A 18 -26.95 -7.51 7.39
CA ASP A 18 -27.66 -6.37 7.98
C ASP A 18 -26.96 -5.01 7.75
N ALA A 19 -25.68 -5.00 7.35
CA ALA A 19 -24.95 -3.79 6.95
C ALA A 19 -25.68 -2.93 5.92
N VAL A 20 -26.52 -3.53 5.04
CA VAL A 20 -27.32 -2.79 4.06
C VAL A 20 -28.29 -1.80 4.71
N ASP A 21 -28.85 -2.16 5.87
CA ASP A 21 -29.82 -1.34 6.60
C ASP A 21 -29.16 -0.11 7.22
N TYR A 22 -27.83 -0.14 7.40
CA TYR A 22 -27.05 0.96 7.98
C TYR A 22 -26.52 1.96 6.96
N GLU A 23 -26.75 1.76 5.65
CA GLU A 23 -26.16 2.60 4.59
C GLU A 23 -26.93 3.91 4.33
N THR A 24 -28.17 4.01 4.84
CA THR A 24 -28.95 5.25 4.70
C THR A 24 -28.27 6.42 5.41
N VAL A 25 -28.46 7.65 4.92
CA VAL A 25 -27.86 8.85 5.54
C VAL A 25 -28.23 8.96 7.03
N ALA A 26 -29.49 8.65 7.38
CA ALA A 26 -29.96 8.69 8.76
C ALA A 26 -29.24 7.66 9.65
N MET A 27 -29.14 6.41 9.19
CA MET A 27 -28.48 5.34 9.95
C MET A 27 -26.98 5.56 10.06
N ARG A 28 -26.31 5.97 8.98
CA ARG A 28 -24.88 6.32 9.00
C ARG A 28 -24.60 7.44 10.00
N LYS A 29 -25.45 8.47 10.03
CA LYS A 29 -25.32 9.57 11.01
C LYS A 29 -25.57 9.08 12.44
N GLN A 30 -26.60 8.24 12.65
CA GLN A 30 -26.97 7.72 13.97
C GLN A 30 -25.88 6.83 14.57
N PHE A 31 -25.24 6.01 13.75
CA PHE A 31 -24.25 5.01 14.17
C PHE A 31 -22.81 5.36 13.78
N TYR A 32 -22.57 6.62 13.41
CA TYR A 32 -21.24 7.16 13.09
C TYR A 32 -20.49 6.38 11.99
N ARG A 33 -21.20 5.87 10.98
CA ARG A 33 -20.60 5.13 9.86
C ARG A 33 -20.27 6.07 8.69
N HIS A 34 -19.15 5.79 8.02
CA HIS A 34 -18.84 6.38 6.72
C HIS A 34 -19.59 5.68 5.57
N VAL A 35 -19.63 6.30 4.38
CA VAL A 35 -20.20 5.68 3.17
C VAL A 35 -19.46 4.39 2.83
N SER A 36 -20.19 3.31 2.56
CA SER A 36 -19.60 1.98 2.34
C SER A 36 -19.88 1.39 0.97
N LYS A 37 -21.00 1.78 0.33
CA LYS A 37 -21.35 1.28 -1.00
C LYS A 37 -20.23 1.56 -2.01
N GLY A 38 -19.74 0.52 -2.66
CA GLY A 38 -18.64 0.60 -3.64
C GLY A 38 -17.25 0.40 -3.04
N GLY A 39 -17.11 0.40 -1.71
CA GLY A 39 -15.85 0.12 -1.02
C GLY A 39 -15.46 -1.36 -1.04
N TRP A 40 -14.21 -1.63 -0.71
CA TRP A 40 -13.74 -2.97 -0.35
C TRP A 40 -13.26 -2.99 1.12
N PRO A 41 -13.61 -4.03 1.89
CA PRO A 41 -13.09 -4.24 3.23
C PRO A 41 -11.75 -4.98 3.18
N PHE A 42 -11.02 -5.02 4.29
CA PHE A 42 -9.81 -5.84 4.43
C PHE A 42 -10.07 -7.35 4.33
N SER A 43 -11.22 -7.81 4.83
CA SER A 43 -11.54 -9.24 4.98
C SER A 43 -12.55 -9.75 3.93
N THR A 44 -13.85 -9.66 4.20
CA THR A 44 -14.93 -10.18 3.34
C THR A 44 -16.03 -9.14 3.16
N SER A 45 -16.82 -9.23 2.09
CA SER A 45 -17.90 -8.27 1.83
C SER A 45 -18.94 -8.20 2.94
N ALA A 46 -19.21 -9.32 3.63
CA ALA A 46 -20.14 -9.37 4.75
C ALA A 46 -19.67 -8.55 5.98
N HIS A 47 -18.36 -8.27 6.09
CA HIS A 47 -17.86 -7.35 7.12
C HIS A 47 -18.42 -5.94 6.93
N GLY A 48 -18.60 -5.48 5.70
CA GLY A 48 -19.29 -4.23 5.38
C GLY A 48 -18.59 -2.93 5.84
N TRP A 49 -17.36 -3.01 6.34
CA TRP A 49 -16.55 -1.84 6.71
C TRP A 49 -15.51 -1.53 5.64
N PRO A 50 -15.70 -0.47 4.83
CA PRO A 50 -14.73 -0.08 3.82
C PRO A 50 -13.46 0.43 4.49
N ILE A 51 -12.33 0.26 3.81
CA ILE A 51 -11.06 0.89 4.18
C ILE A 51 -10.52 1.60 2.95
N SER A 52 -9.93 2.79 3.12
CA SER A 52 -9.43 3.61 2.03
C SER A 52 -8.44 2.84 1.14
N ASP A 53 -7.41 2.24 1.73
CA ASP A 53 -6.39 1.46 1.02
C ASP A 53 -6.96 0.19 0.40
N CYS A 54 -7.80 -0.57 1.10
CA CYS A 54 -8.40 -1.79 0.59
C CYS A 54 -9.32 -1.50 -0.61
N THR A 55 -10.09 -0.41 -0.53
CA THR A 55 -10.91 0.08 -1.64
C THR A 55 -10.04 0.49 -2.81
N ALA A 56 -8.93 1.18 -2.55
CA ALA A 56 -8.01 1.64 -3.56
C ALA A 56 -7.24 0.50 -4.25
N GLU A 57 -6.71 -0.46 -3.50
CA GLU A 57 -6.05 -1.65 -4.04
C GLU A 57 -7.05 -2.55 -4.79
N GLY A 58 -8.28 -2.69 -4.29
CA GLY A 58 -9.36 -3.37 -5.00
C GLY A 58 -9.67 -2.72 -6.35
N LEU A 59 -9.80 -1.39 -6.39
CA LEU A 59 -10.00 -0.63 -7.62
C LEU A 59 -8.80 -0.78 -8.58
N LYS A 60 -7.57 -0.62 -8.10
CA LYS A 60 -6.35 -0.80 -8.92
C LYS A 60 -6.27 -2.20 -9.51
N ALA A 61 -6.53 -3.24 -8.72
CA ALA A 61 -6.51 -4.62 -9.19
C ALA A 61 -7.55 -4.85 -10.29
N VAL A 62 -8.77 -4.33 -10.14
CA VAL A 62 -9.81 -4.43 -11.17
C VAL A 62 -9.39 -3.70 -12.45
N LEU A 63 -8.87 -2.48 -12.35
CA LEU A 63 -8.41 -1.71 -13.52
C LEU A 63 -7.25 -2.42 -14.24
N ALA A 64 -6.26 -2.93 -13.49
CA ALA A 64 -5.15 -3.68 -14.05
C ALA A 64 -5.61 -4.95 -14.76
N LEU A 65 -6.52 -5.73 -14.15
CA LEU A 65 -7.09 -6.94 -14.76
C LEU A 65 -7.90 -6.62 -16.01
N LYS A 66 -8.69 -5.54 -16.01
CA LYS A 66 -9.42 -5.06 -17.21
C LYS A 66 -8.48 -4.71 -18.37
N GLN A 67 -7.20 -4.46 -18.11
CA GLN A 67 -6.20 -4.17 -19.14
C GLN A 67 -5.44 -5.41 -19.65
N GLN A 68 -5.48 -6.54 -18.94
CA GLN A 68 -4.73 -7.74 -19.32
C GLN A 68 -5.35 -8.46 -20.54
N PRO A 69 -4.59 -8.68 -21.63
CA PRO A 69 -5.10 -9.33 -22.84
C PRO A 69 -5.72 -10.71 -22.59
N CYS A 70 -5.07 -11.53 -21.74
CA CYS A 70 -5.54 -12.87 -21.40
C CYS A 70 -6.88 -12.88 -20.64
N ILE A 71 -7.20 -11.80 -19.92
CA ILE A 71 -8.47 -11.65 -19.20
C ILE A 71 -9.54 -11.05 -20.13
N ARG A 72 -9.17 -10.04 -20.94
CA ARG A 72 -10.07 -9.43 -21.92
C ARG A 72 -10.67 -10.45 -22.90
N GLY A 73 -9.85 -11.41 -23.34
CA GLY A 73 -10.30 -12.46 -24.27
C GLY A 73 -11.24 -13.50 -23.65
N TRP A 74 -11.31 -13.59 -22.31
CA TRP A 74 -12.12 -14.59 -21.60
C TRP A 74 -13.45 -14.05 -21.09
N ALA A 75 -13.62 -12.72 -21.02
CA ALA A 75 -14.80 -12.10 -20.44
C ALA A 75 -15.79 -11.67 -21.56
N GLU A 76 -16.82 -12.49 -21.81
CA GLU A 76 -17.93 -12.12 -22.71
C GLU A 76 -18.77 -10.94 -22.19
N LYS A 77 -18.71 -10.64 -20.89
CA LYS A 77 -19.37 -9.50 -20.24
C LYS A 77 -18.43 -8.79 -19.25
N PRO A 78 -18.51 -7.46 -19.12
CA PRO A 78 -17.78 -6.75 -18.08
C PRO A 78 -18.27 -7.22 -16.71
N VAL A 79 -17.35 -7.81 -15.94
CA VAL A 79 -17.61 -8.39 -14.61
C VAL A 79 -17.97 -7.31 -13.58
N LEU A 80 -17.50 -6.08 -13.78
CA LEU A 80 -17.80 -4.90 -12.96
C LEU A 80 -18.19 -3.75 -13.90
N SER A 81 -19.38 -3.18 -13.69
CA SER A 81 -19.84 -2.02 -14.45
C SER A 81 -19.05 -0.76 -14.07
N ASP A 82 -19.04 0.23 -14.96
CA ASP A 82 -18.31 1.47 -14.70
C ASP A 82 -18.90 2.24 -13.52
N GLU A 83 -20.23 2.18 -13.30
CA GLU A 83 -20.88 2.78 -12.13
C GLU A 83 -20.35 2.22 -10.81
N ARG A 84 -20.03 0.93 -10.77
CA ARG A 84 -19.43 0.30 -9.59
C ARG A 84 -18.00 0.78 -9.33
N LEU A 85 -17.27 1.16 -10.38
CA LEU A 85 -15.96 1.78 -10.24
C LEU A 85 -16.10 3.23 -9.78
N TYR A 86 -17.12 3.95 -10.25
CA TYR A 86 -17.44 5.31 -9.82
C TYR A 86 -17.83 5.34 -8.33
N ASP A 87 -18.62 4.36 -7.87
CA ASP A 87 -18.95 4.22 -6.44
C ASP A 87 -17.68 4.01 -5.58
N ALA A 88 -16.72 3.22 -6.04
CA ALA A 88 -15.43 3.06 -5.35
C ALA A 88 -14.63 4.36 -5.29
N VAL A 89 -14.59 5.12 -6.39
CA VAL A 89 -13.94 6.45 -6.44
C VAL A 89 -14.62 7.43 -5.48
N ASN A 90 -15.94 7.37 -5.35
CA ASN A 90 -16.68 8.19 -4.39
C ASN A 90 -16.31 7.88 -2.95
N VAL A 91 -16.16 6.60 -2.59
CA VAL A 91 -15.68 6.19 -1.24
C VAL A 91 -14.27 6.71 -1.00
N ILE A 92 -13.34 6.50 -1.93
CA ILE A 92 -11.96 6.97 -1.78
C ILE A 92 -11.93 8.48 -1.59
N LEU A 93 -12.56 9.27 -2.47
CA LEU A 93 -12.58 10.73 -2.37
C LEU A 93 -13.24 11.24 -1.08
N ALA A 94 -14.24 10.53 -0.55
CA ALA A 94 -14.90 10.91 0.71
C ALA A 94 -13.99 10.72 1.94
N LEU A 95 -13.03 9.79 1.88
CA LEU A 95 -12.10 9.47 2.97
C LEU A 95 -10.85 10.37 3.04
N GLN A 96 -10.71 11.36 2.14
CA GLN A 96 -9.60 12.32 2.22
C GLN A 96 -9.80 13.30 3.38
N ASN A 97 -8.79 13.42 4.25
CA ASN A 97 -8.78 14.36 5.36
C ASN A 97 -8.43 15.79 4.92
N THR A 98 -8.58 16.75 5.85
CA THR A 98 -8.28 18.17 5.61
C THR A 98 -6.78 18.46 5.44
N ASP A 99 -5.91 17.64 6.04
CA ASP A 99 -4.46 17.66 5.86
C ASP A 99 -3.99 17.15 4.48
N GLY A 100 -4.91 16.60 3.67
CA GLY A 100 -4.62 16.08 2.33
C GLY A 100 -4.29 14.59 2.31
N GLY A 101 -4.03 13.98 3.46
CA GLY A 101 -3.83 12.54 3.57
C GLY A 101 -5.14 11.77 3.64
N PHE A 102 -5.02 10.44 3.69
CA PHE A 102 -6.14 9.51 3.82
C PHE A 102 -5.93 8.67 5.08
N ALA A 103 -7.02 8.50 5.83
CA ALA A 103 -7.09 7.65 7.01
C ALA A 103 -7.58 6.25 6.65
N THR A 104 -7.80 5.36 7.62
CA THR A 104 -8.17 3.96 7.35
C THR A 104 -9.65 3.78 7.03
N TYR A 105 -10.49 3.65 8.05
CA TYR A 105 -11.90 3.32 7.93
C TYR A 105 -12.74 4.57 7.68
N GLU A 106 -12.36 5.70 8.29
CA GLU A 106 -13.13 6.92 8.29
C GLU A 106 -12.21 8.16 8.26
N ASN A 107 -12.77 9.35 8.03
CA ASN A 107 -12.01 10.59 8.21
C ASN A 107 -11.60 10.78 9.68
N ASN A 108 -10.55 11.56 9.89
CA ASN A 108 -10.22 12.10 11.18
C ASN A 108 -11.37 13.01 11.69
N ARG A 109 -12.00 12.61 12.80
CA ARG A 109 -13.14 13.32 13.43
C ARG A 109 -12.77 13.95 14.76
N GLY A 110 -11.48 14.02 15.08
CA GLY A 110 -10.99 14.58 16.34
C GLY A 110 -9.72 15.41 16.14
N TYR A 111 -9.06 15.69 17.25
CA TYR A 111 -7.83 16.48 17.27
C TYR A 111 -6.69 15.62 17.79
N GLY A 112 -5.45 15.90 17.34
CA GLY A 112 -4.28 15.13 17.76
C GLY A 112 -4.06 15.10 19.28
N TRP A 113 -4.57 16.09 20.01
CA TRP A 113 -4.49 16.09 21.48
C TRP A 113 -5.38 15.03 22.14
N TYR A 114 -6.33 14.42 21.43
CA TYR A 114 -7.13 13.31 21.97
C TYR A 114 -6.25 12.12 22.36
N GLU A 115 -5.08 11.97 21.74
CA GLU A 115 -4.12 10.92 22.11
C GLU A 115 -3.64 11.02 23.56
N TRP A 116 -3.69 12.22 24.18
CA TRP A 116 -3.40 12.38 25.62
C TRP A 116 -4.43 11.69 26.53
N LEU A 117 -5.60 11.33 25.99
CA LEU A 117 -6.65 10.60 26.69
C LEU A 117 -6.54 9.08 26.49
N ASN A 118 -5.54 8.59 25.75
CA ASN A 118 -5.37 7.17 25.46
C ASN A 118 -5.15 6.38 26.77
N PRO A 119 -6.13 5.54 27.18
CA PRO A 119 -6.07 4.81 28.43
C PRO A 119 -5.71 3.34 28.19
N SER A 120 -5.18 2.98 27.01
CA SER A 120 -4.93 1.57 26.67
C SER A 120 -3.61 1.04 27.21
N GLU A 121 -2.71 1.94 27.63
CA GLU A 121 -1.35 1.72 28.13
C GLU A 121 -0.37 1.04 27.15
N VAL A 122 -0.83 0.06 26.38
CA VAL A 122 -0.02 -0.83 25.54
C VAL A 122 -0.10 -0.49 24.06
N PHE A 123 -0.98 0.42 23.64
CA PHE A 123 -1.13 0.85 22.25
C PHE A 123 -0.94 2.36 22.11
N GLY A 124 -0.45 2.81 20.95
CA GLY A 124 -0.33 4.24 20.64
C GLY A 124 -0.98 4.59 19.30
N ASP A 125 -1.39 5.85 19.19
CA ASP A 125 -2.15 6.39 18.05
C ASP A 125 -3.47 5.63 17.83
N ILE A 126 -4.33 5.62 18.86
CA ILE A 126 -5.60 4.87 18.82
C ILE A 126 -6.85 5.75 18.99
N MET A 127 -6.67 7.03 19.34
CA MET A 127 -7.80 7.86 19.76
C MET A 127 -8.59 8.48 18.61
N ILE A 128 -7.98 8.55 17.42
CA ILE A 128 -8.57 9.07 16.18
C ILE A 128 -8.04 8.25 14.99
N ASP A 129 -8.74 8.31 13.86
CA ASP A 129 -8.26 7.72 12.61
C ASP A 129 -7.31 8.72 11.90
N TYR A 130 -6.01 8.47 12.01
CA TYR A 130 -4.97 9.36 11.51
C TYR A 130 -4.80 9.23 10.00
N SER A 131 -4.25 10.26 9.35
CA SER A 131 -3.79 10.13 7.96
C SER A 131 -2.47 9.37 7.91
N TYR A 132 -2.35 8.43 6.97
CA TYR A 132 -1.19 7.54 6.85
C TYR A 132 -0.54 7.63 5.47
N VAL A 133 0.79 7.43 5.39
CA VAL A 133 1.53 7.42 4.11
C VAL A 133 1.01 6.32 3.18
N GLU A 134 0.66 5.17 3.76
CA GLU A 134 0.25 3.98 3.06
C GLU A 134 -1.15 4.12 2.47
N CYS A 135 -2.10 4.56 3.30
CA CYS A 135 -3.47 4.84 2.88
C CYS A 135 -3.52 5.96 1.85
N THR A 136 -2.67 6.98 2.00
CA THR A 136 -2.58 8.09 1.06
C THR A 136 -2.06 7.63 -0.29
N ASN A 137 -0.92 6.92 -0.34
CA ASN A 137 -0.39 6.37 -1.59
C ASN A 137 -1.38 5.43 -2.28
N ALA A 138 -1.94 4.46 -1.55
CA ALA A 138 -2.89 3.50 -2.12
C ALA A 138 -4.06 4.24 -2.80
N SER A 139 -4.66 5.19 -2.07
CA SER A 139 -5.78 6.02 -2.53
C SER A 139 -5.45 6.80 -3.80
N ILE A 140 -4.36 7.56 -3.81
CA ILE A 140 -4.03 8.38 -4.99
C ILE A 140 -3.54 7.56 -6.17
N GLY A 141 -2.89 6.42 -5.94
CA GLY A 141 -2.54 5.49 -7.02
C GLY A 141 -3.79 4.94 -7.72
N ALA A 142 -4.83 4.62 -6.95
CA ALA A 142 -6.11 4.20 -7.52
C ALA A 142 -6.81 5.33 -8.26
N LEU A 143 -6.84 6.54 -7.70
CA LEU A 143 -7.42 7.71 -8.36
C LEU A 143 -6.68 8.06 -9.65
N ALA A 144 -5.35 7.99 -9.68
CA ALA A 144 -4.54 8.24 -10.87
C ALA A 144 -4.81 7.19 -11.96
N ALA A 145 -4.80 5.90 -11.61
CA ALA A 145 -5.10 4.81 -12.55
C ALA A 145 -6.54 4.90 -13.10
N PHE A 146 -7.50 5.23 -12.24
CA PHE A 146 -8.88 5.46 -12.63
C PHE A 146 -8.99 6.66 -13.58
N HIS A 147 -8.37 7.79 -13.25
CA HIS A 147 -8.43 9.00 -14.05
C HIS A 147 -7.81 8.83 -15.44
N ALA A 148 -6.72 8.04 -15.55
CA ALA A 148 -6.14 7.68 -16.84
C ALA A 148 -7.11 6.87 -17.73
N THR A 149 -8.02 6.11 -17.11
CA THR A 149 -9.03 5.31 -17.83
C THR A 149 -10.32 6.10 -18.09
N TYR A 150 -10.72 6.98 -17.17
CA TYR A 150 -11.97 7.74 -17.18
C TYR A 150 -11.69 9.26 -17.01
N PRO A 151 -11.05 9.91 -17.99
CA PRO A 151 -10.54 11.28 -17.84
C PRO A 151 -11.63 12.36 -17.70
N GLY A 152 -12.89 12.04 -18.00
CA GLY A 152 -14.03 12.97 -17.88
C GLY A 152 -14.82 12.84 -16.57
N HIS A 153 -14.52 11.86 -15.71
CA HIS A 153 -15.29 11.62 -14.49
C HIS A 153 -14.61 12.25 -13.26
N ARG A 154 -15.24 13.28 -12.68
CA ARG A 154 -14.78 13.96 -11.44
C ARG A 154 -13.33 14.46 -11.48
N THR A 155 -12.88 14.87 -12.67
CA THR A 155 -11.50 15.29 -12.96
C THR A 155 -10.99 16.33 -11.96
N ALA A 156 -11.78 17.38 -11.70
CA ALA A 156 -11.36 18.46 -10.80
C ALA A 156 -11.14 17.96 -9.37
N GLU A 157 -12.00 17.08 -8.86
CA GLU A 157 -11.87 16.52 -7.52
C GLU A 157 -10.71 15.54 -7.42
N VAL A 158 -10.52 14.70 -8.43
CA VAL A 158 -9.40 13.75 -8.48
C VAL A 158 -8.05 14.50 -8.53
N THR A 159 -7.89 15.46 -9.44
CA THR A 159 -6.66 16.26 -9.54
C THR A 159 -6.36 17.00 -8.24
N ARG A 160 -7.39 17.58 -7.61
CA ARG A 160 -7.24 18.25 -6.31
C ARG A 160 -6.83 17.28 -5.21
N ALA A 161 -7.44 16.09 -5.16
CA ALA A 161 -7.12 15.08 -4.16
C ALA A 161 -5.65 14.63 -4.28
N ILE A 162 -5.18 14.33 -5.50
CA ILE A 162 -3.80 13.95 -5.78
C ILE A 162 -2.82 15.07 -5.39
N THR A 163 -3.13 16.33 -5.73
CA THR A 163 -2.28 17.48 -5.40
C THR A 163 -2.10 17.65 -3.89
N ARG A 164 -3.19 17.52 -3.12
CA ARG A 164 -3.15 17.66 -1.66
C ARG A 164 -2.41 16.50 -0.99
N ALA A 165 -2.61 15.29 -1.49
CA ALA A 165 -1.91 14.11 -1.02
C ALA A 165 -0.39 14.20 -1.27
N ARG A 166 0.02 14.74 -2.42
CA ARG A 166 1.44 15.03 -2.70
C ARG A 166 2.08 15.86 -1.59
N GLN A 167 1.41 16.96 -1.22
CA GLN A 167 1.91 17.85 -0.18
C GLN A 167 1.97 17.14 1.17
N PHE A 168 0.92 16.40 1.53
CA PHE A 168 0.91 15.57 2.73
C PHE A 168 2.12 14.62 2.78
N LEU A 169 2.37 13.85 1.71
CA LEU A 169 3.48 12.91 1.64
C LEU A 169 4.85 13.59 1.83
N ILE A 170 5.04 14.79 1.27
CA ILE A 170 6.26 15.59 1.46
C ILE A 170 6.36 16.05 2.92
N ASP A 171 5.28 16.57 3.49
CA ASP A 171 5.26 17.16 4.84
C ASP A 171 5.53 16.13 5.93
N ILE A 172 5.09 14.88 5.74
CA ILE A 172 5.31 13.79 6.71
C ILE A 172 6.61 13.01 6.47
N GLN A 173 7.36 13.30 5.40
CA GLN A 173 8.67 12.70 5.19
C GLN A 173 9.63 13.19 6.27
N ARG A 174 10.36 12.26 6.89
CA ARG A 174 11.32 12.58 7.95
C ARG A 174 12.57 13.26 7.38
N PRO A 175 13.34 13.99 8.21
CA PRO A 175 14.58 14.64 7.77
C PRO A 175 15.63 13.69 7.18
N ASP A 176 15.66 12.43 7.64
CA ASP A 176 16.54 11.38 7.12
C ASP A 176 16.09 10.80 5.78
N GLY A 177 14.93 11.21 5.26
CA GLY A 177 14.35 10.75 4.00
C GLY A 177 13.33 9.63 4.13
N SER A 178 13.17 9.05 5.31
CA SER A 178 12.24 7.94 5.53
C SER A 178 10.80 8.40 5.79
N TRP A 179 9.86 7.46 5.68
CA TRP A 179 8.52 7.57 6.25
C TRP A 179 8.33 6.51 7.33
N TYR A 180 7.38 6.74 8.24
CA TYR A 180 7.07 5.80 9.31
C TYR A 180 5.91 4.87 8.93
N GLY A 181 6.15 3.56 9.00
CA GLY A 181 5.13 2.53 8.72
C GLY A 181 4.26 2.25 9.93
N SER A 182 2.95 2.33 9.73
CA SER A 182 1.94 2.13 10.77
C SER A 182 1.21 0.79 10.64
N TRP A 183 1.23 0.18 9.45
CA TRP A 183 0.55 -1.09 9.15
C TRP A 183 1.49 -2.23 8.74
N GLY A 184 2.75 -1.89 8.48
CA GLY A 184 3.85 -2.81 8.19
C GLY A 184 5.14 -2.32 8.85
N CYS A 185 6.06 -3.24 9.13
CA CYS A 185 7.27 -2.99 9.90
C CYS A 185 8.49 -2.69 9.00
N CYS A 186 9.02 -1.47 8.92
CA CYS A 186 8.45 -0.19 9.33
C CYS A 186 8.79 0.88 8.27
N PHE A 187 10.08 1.18 8.13
CA PHE A 187 10.59 2.24 7.28
C PHE A 187 10.75 1.81 5.82
N THR A 188 11.15 0.58 5.53
CA THR A 188 11.18 0.04 4.15
C THR A 188 9.77 -0.05 3.57
N TYR A 189 8.81 -0.52 4.38
CA TYR A 189 7.39 -0.53 4.05
C TYR A 189 6.89 0.88 3.71
N ALA A 190 7.03 1.83 4.63
CA ALA A 190 6.55 3.19 4.41
C ALA A 190 7.32 3.96 3.33
N SER A 191 8.61 3.70 3.14
CA SER A 191 9.39 4.30 2.04
C SER A 191 8.91 3.83 0.68
N TRP A 192 8.50 2.56 0.56
CA TRP A 192 7.85 2.07 -0.65
C TRP A 192 6.56 2.83 -0.96
N PHE A 193 5.66 2.99 0.02
CA PHE A 193 4.44 3.77 -0.18
C PHE A 193 4.73 5.26 -0.45
N GLY A 194 5.66 5.88 0.28
CA GLY A 194 6.01 7.28 0.11
C GLY A 194 6.55 7.58 -1.28
N VAL A 195 7.45 6.73 -1.80
CA VAL A 195 8.00 6.85 -3.15
C VAL A 195 6.93 6.67 -4.23
N GLU A 196 6.17 5.57 -4.18
CA GLU A 196 5.09 5.32 -5.16
C GLU A 196 4.04 6.43 -5.14
N GLY A 197 3.69 6.93 -3.96
CA GLY A 197 2.69 7.98 -3.81
C GLY A 197 3.13 9.29 -4.44
N LEU A 198 4.39 9.66 -4.24
CA LEU A 198 4.97 10.84 -4.89
C LEU A 198 5.03 10.68 -6.41
N ILE A 199 5.35 9.49 -6.92
CA ILE A 199 5.33 9.20 -8.36
C ILE A 199 3.91 9.30 -8.93
N HIS A 200 2.92 8.70 -8.27
CA HIS A 200 1.51 8.80 -8.66
C HIS A 200 1.01 10.24 -8.66
N ALA A 201 1.58 11.10 -7.82
CA ALA A 201 1.29 12.51 -7.78
C ALA A 201 2.10 13.38 -8.76
N GLY A 202 2.96 12.77 -9.58
CA GLY A 202 3.78 13.47 -10.57
C GLY A 202 5.00 14.18 -9.98
N GLU A 203 5.50 13.76 -8.83
CA GLU A 203 6.78 14.26 -8.29
C GLU A 203 7.94 13.89 -9.23
N PRO A 204 8.84 14.83 -9.55
CA PRO A 204 10.05 14.51 -10.31
C PRO A 204 10.96 13.53 -9.58
N TYR A 205 11.56 12.59 -10.33
CA TYR A 205 12.50 11.59 -9.81
C TYR A 205 13.76 12.21 -9.17
N ASP A 206 14.16 13.40 -9.62
CA ASP A 206 15.34 14.12 -9.12
C ASP A 206 15.02 15.10 -7.99
N SER A 207 13.78 15.12 -7.51
CA SER A 207 13.34 15.96 -6.39
C SER A 207 14.14 15.66 -5.11
N PRO A 208 14.27 16.64 -4.20
CA PRO A 208 14.92 16.42 -2.91
C PRO A 208 14.28 15.29 -2.10
N ALA A 209 12.95 15.15 -2.15
CA ALA A 209 12.22 14.10 -1.44
C ALA A 209 12.60 12.70 -1.96
N MET A 210 12.67 12.52 -3.28
CA MET A 210 13.08 11.25 -3.90
C MET A 210 14.54 10.90 -3.65
N LYS A 211 15.45 11.87 -3.79
CA LYS A 211 16.87 11.66 -3.49
C LYS A 211 17.11 11.23 -2.04
N ARG A 212 16.42 11.86 -1.08
CA ARG A 212 16.54 11.48 0.33
C ARG A 212 15.95 10.10 0.61
N ALA A 213 14.81 9.75 0.00
CA ALA A 213 14.22 8.42 0.13
C ALA A 213 15.16 7.31 -0.37
N CYS A 214 15.75 7.49 -1.55
CA CYS A 214 16.76 6.57 -2.09
C CYS A 214 17.99 6.51 -1.20
N ALA A 215 18.54 7.65 -0.77
CA ALA A 215 19.70 7.71 0.11
C ALA A 215 19.46 6.97 1.44
N PHE A 216 18.28 7.15 2.05
CA PHE A 216 17.87 6.42 3.25
C PHE A 216 17.90 4.91 3.03
N LEU A 217 17.29 4.42 1.95
CA LEU A 217 17.28 2.98 1.68
C LEU A 217 18.68 2.45 1.38
N LEU A 218 19.46 3.12 0.53
CA LEU A 218 20.82 2.71 0.19
C LEU A 218 21.73 2.64 1.44
N LEU A 219 21.60 3.61 2.36
CA LEU A 219 22.33 3.63 3.63
C LEU A 219 22.10 2.37 4.47
N HIS A 220 20.91 1.78 4.37
CA HIS A 220 20.50 0.63 5.20
C HIS A 220 20.60 -0.72 4.47
N GLN A 221 21.15 -0.77 3.25
CA GLN A 221 21.42 -2.04 2.59
C GLN A 221 22.48 -2.82 3.37
N ARG A 222 22.21 -4.10 3.64
CA ARG A 222 23.12 -4.98 4.38
C ARG A 222 24.18 -5.61 3.46
N PRO A 223 25.29 -6.15 4.01
CA PRO A 223 26.36 -6.75 3.21
C PRO A 223 25.92 -7.92 2.32
N ASN A 224 24.87 -8.66 2.70
CA ASN A 224 24.28 -9.72 1.87
C ASN A 224 23.36 -9.20 0.76
N GLY A 225 23.23 -7.88 0.60
CA GLY A 225 22.41 -7.23 -0.41
C GLY A 225 20.96 -6.96 0.00
N GLY A 226 20.48 -7.55 1.10
CA GLY A 226 19.12 -7.38 1.58
C GLY A 226 18.92 -6.15 2.47
N TRP A 227 17.68 -5.96 2.89
CA TRP A 227 17.24 -5.02 3.93
C TRP A 227 16.46 -5.77 4.98
N GLY A 228 16.46 -5.30 6.22
CA GLY A 228 15.68 -5.94 7.27
C GLY A 228 15.46 -5.04 8.46
N GLU A 229 14.24 -5.12 8.97
CA GLU A 229 13.76 -4.42 10.16
C GLU A 229 13.08 -5.42 11.07
N ASP A 230 13.41 -5.41 12.35
CA ASP A 230 12.65 -6.18 13.33
C ASP A 230 11.52 -5.34 13.93
N PHE A 231 10.64 -5.99 14.68
CA PHE A 231 9.47 -5.36 15.27
C PHE A 231 9.79 -4.15 16.17
N THR A 232 10.99 -4.09 16.75
CA THR A 232 11.37 -2.98 17.65
C THR A 232 11.37 -1.64 16.93
N SER A 233 11.58 -1.64 15.61
CA SER A 233 11.49 -0.46 14.75
C SER A 233 10.18 0.32 14.91
N CYS A 234 9.07 -0.40 15.13
CA CYS A 234 7.74 0.19 15.27
C CYS A 234 7.58 0.91 16.62
N PHE A 235 8.01 0.28 17.71
CA PHE A 235 7.95 0.86 19.05
C PHE A 235 8.98 1.98 19.25
N GLU A 236 10.23 1.75 18.84
CA GLU A 236 11.32 2.73 18.99
C GLU A 236 11.25 3.86 17.98
N LYS A 237 10.45 3.69 16.91
CA LYS A 237 10.31 4.62 15.79
C LYS A 237 11.64 4.98 15.13
N LYS A 238 12.55 4.01 15.03
CA LYS A 238 13.89 4.16 14.46
C LYS A 238 14.25 2.92 13.64
N TYR A 239 15.08 3.10 12.61
CA TYR A 239 15.62 1.96 11.89
C TYR A 239 16.56 1.16 12.81
N PRO A 240 16.40 -0.18 12.91
CA PRO A 240 17.13 -0.97 13.88
C PRO A 240 18.56 -1.19 13.40
N ALA A 241 19.53 -0.93 14.30
CA ALA A 241 20.96 -1.02 13.97
C ALA A 241 21.34 -2.41 13.41
N HIS A 242 20.77 -3.48 13.97
CA HIS A 242 21.07 -4.87 13.60
C HIS A 242 20.04 -5.51 12.67
N GLY A 243 18.98 -4.80 12.28
CA GLY A 243 17.95 -5.35 11.40
C GLY A 243 17.28 -6.60 11.97
N MET A 244 16.96 -7.55 11.11
CA MET A 244 16.36 -8.84 11.50
C MET A 244 17.41 -9.86 11.98
N ALA A 245 18.32 -9.47 12.88
CA ALA A 245 19.46 -10.33 13.27
C ALA A 245 19.05 -11.70 13.84
N LYS A 246 17.91 -11.78 14.54
CA LYS A 246 17.42 -13.01 15.17
C LYS A 246 16.48 -13.85 14.29
N LEU A 247 15.65 -13.19 13.49
CA LEU A 247 14.54 -13.81 12.76
C LEU A 247 14.63 -13.54 11.25
N GLY A 248 15.83 -13.32 10.74
CA GLY A 248 16.12 -13.07 9.33
C GLY A 248 17.45 -13.69 8.94
N ASP A 249 18.08 -13.15 7.91
CA ASP A 249 19.36 -13.57 7.37
C ASP A 249 20.41 -12.47 7.52
N ASN A 250 21.29 -12.60 8.51
CA ASN A 250 22.35 -11.61 8.78
C ASN A 250 21.82 -10.17 8.87
N GLY A 251 20.65 -9.98 9.48
CA GLY A 251 20.00 -8.68 9.62
C GLY A 251 19.05 -8.29 8.48
N SER A 252 18.95 -9.10 7.42
CA SER A 252 18.04 -8.90 6.28
C SER A 252 16.79 -9.78 6.37
N GLY A 253 15.72 -9.37 5.70
CA GLY A 253 14.54 -10.21 5.46
C GLY A 253 13.96 -9.99 4.08
N ILE A 254 13.33 -11.03 3.53
CA ILE A 254 12.81 -11.07 2.16
C ILE A 254 11.71 -10.04 1.92
N VAL A 255 10.86 -9.79 2.92
CA VAL A 255 9.73 -8.85 2.79
C VAL A 255 10.25 -7.40 2.78
N CYS A 256 11.10 -7.03 3.75
CA CYS A 256 11.74 -5.72 3.80
C CYS A 256 12.59 -5.45 2.56
N THR A 257 13.29 -6.48 2.06
CA THR A 257 14.06 -6.38 0.80
C THR A 257 13.13 -6.15 -0.39
N GLY A 258 11.99 -6.85 -0.46
CA GLY A 258 10.98 -6.62 -1.49
C GLY A 258 10.48 -5.17 -1.49
N TRP A 259 10.14 -4.61 -0.33
CA TRP A 259 9.71 -3.21 -0.22
C TRP A 259 10.80 -2.21 -0.63
N ALA A 260 12.03 -2.38 -0.11
CA ALA A 260 13.15 -1.51 -0.47
C ALA A 260 13.43 -1.53 -1.98
N LEU A 261 13.42 -2.71 -2.60
CA LEU A 261 13.61 -2.86 -4.05
C LEU A 261 12.49 -2.21 -4.85
N MET A 262 11.23 -2.41 -4.44
CA MET A 262 10.08 -1.78 -5.09
C MET A 262 10.21 -0.25 -5.07
N ALA A 263 10.61 0.32 -3.93
CA ALA A 263 10.85 1.75 -3.79
C ALA A 263 12.02 2.25 -4.67
N LEU A 264 13.19 1.60 -4.59
CA LEU A 264 14.38 2.01 -5.33
C LEU A 264 14.18 1.94 -6.85
N MET A 265 13.51 0.89 -7.34
CA MET A 265 13.18 0.76 -8.76
C MET A 265 12.15 1.79 -9.21
N ALA A 266 11.09 2.01 -8.42
CA ALA A 266 10.09 3.04 -8.70
C ALA A 266 10.74 4.42 -8.82
N ALA A 267 11.64 4.76 -7.90
CA ALA A 267 12.37 6.03 -7.88
C ALA A 267 13.45 6.15 -8.97
N ARG A 268 13.67 5.11 -9.80
CA ARG A 268 14.75 5.04 -10.78
C ARG A 268 16.12 5.33 -10.17
N CYS A 269 16.42 4.67 -9.04
CA CYS A 269 17.68 4.85 -8.33
C CYS A 269 18.90 4.65 -9.24
N ASP A 270 19.86 5.57 -9.16
CA ASP A 270 21.10 5.56 -9.95
C ASP A 270 22.03 4.38 -9.60
N ASP A 271 22.04 3.94 -8.33
CA ASP A 271 22.82 2.77 -7.90
C ASP A 271 22.11 1.46 -8.29
N THR A 272 22.17 1.15 -9.58
CA THR A 272 21.67 -0.13 -10.13
C THR A 272 22.41 -1.34 -9.55
N GLY A 273 23.63 -1.15 -9.02
CA GLY A 273 24.39 -2.20 -8.34
C GLY A 273 23.73 -2.62 -7.04
N ALA A 274 23.24 -1.66 -6.25
CA ALA A 274 22.45 -1.93 -5.04
C ALA A 274 21.17 -2.72 -5.36
N VAL A 275 20.44 -2.34 -6.40
CA VAL A 275 19.24 -3.07 -6.85
C VAL A 275 19.60 -4.51 -7.22
N ARG A 276 20.64 -4.73 -8.02
CA ARG A 276 21.09 -6.08 -8.40
C ARG A 276 21.50 -6.95 -7.21
N ARG A 277 22.17 -6.37 -6.20
CA ARG A 277 22.50 -7.09 -4.96
C ARG A 277 21.26 -7.54 -4.19
N GLY A 278 20.24 -6.68 -4.10
CA GLY A 278 18.97 -7.06 -3.46
C GLY A 278 18.20 -8.12 -4.23
N ILE A 279 18.21 -8.06 -5.56
CA ILE A 279 17.61 -9.10 -6.42
C ILE A 279 18.34 -10.44 -6.24
N ALA A 280 19.68 -10.43 -6.25
CA ALA A 280 20.49 -11.62 -6.00
C ALA A 280 20.21 -12.22 -4.61
N TYR A 281 20.03 -11.36 -3.59
CA TYR A 281 19.60 -11.79 -2.27
C TYR A 281 18.24 -12.50 -2.34
N LEU A 282 17.20 -11.92 -2.94
CA LEU A 282 15.89 -12.58 -3.07
C LEU A 282 16.01 -13.93 -3.78
N CYS A 283 16.71 -13.99 -4.92
CA CYS A 283 16.93 -15.24 -5.66
C CYS A 283 17.62 -16.30 -4.78
N SER A 284 18.60 -15.92 -3.98
CA SER A 284 19.32 -16.83 -3.07
C SER A 284 18.45 -17.40 -1.94
N ARG A 285 17.34 -16.71 -1.61
CA ARG A 285 16.41 -17.10 -0.54
C ARG A 285 15.24 -17.95 -1.04
N GLN A 286 15.05 -18.06 -2.36
CA GLN A 286 14.00 -18.91 -2.93
C GLN A 286 14.31 -20.39 -2.67
N LYS A 287 13.34 -21.12 -2.12
CA LYS A 287 13.46 -22.57 -1.91
C LYS A 287 13.27 -23.31 -3.23
N VAL A 288 13.68 -24.58 -3.27
CA VAL A 288 13.51 -25.46 -4.46
C VAL A 288 12.07 -25.48 -4.99
N GLY A 289 11.06 -25.39 -4.11
CA GLY A 289 9.64 -25.37 -4.49
C GLY A 289 9.09 -23.99 -4.90
N GLY A 290 9.92 -22.95 -5.00
CA GLY A 290 9.51 -21.59 -5.35
C GLY A 290 8.99 -20.73 -4.20
N ASP A 291 8.62 -21.34 -3.06
CA ASP A 291 8.27 -20.63 -1.81
C ASP A 291 9.51 -19.99 -1.17
N PHE A 292 9.27 -19.02 -0.30
CA PHE A 292 10.30 -18.36 0.49
C PHE A 292 10.23 -18.75 1.97
N PRO A 293 11.34 -18.65 2.74
CA PRO A 293 11.33 -18.93 4.17
C PRO A 293 10.37 -18.00 4.93
N GLN A 294 9.75 -18.52 5.99
CA GLN A 294 9.08 -17.66 6.96
C GLN A 294 10.16 -17.02 7.84
N GLU A 295 10.11 -15.70 7.95
CA GLU A 295 11.03 -14.88 8.74
C GLU A 295 10.21 -14.11 9.80
N GLY A 296 10.83 -13.11 10.43
CA GLY A 296 10.21 -12.25 11.43
C GLY A 296 8.91 -11.58 10.96
N ILE A 297 8.09 -11.18 11.92
CA ILE A 297 6.77 -10.61 11.68
C ILE A 297 6.88 -9.28 10.92
N SER A 298 6.05 -9.10 9.89
CA SER A 298 6.12 -7.93 9.01
C SER A 298 4.94 -6.97 9.16
N GLY A 299 3.84 -7.41 9.78
CA GLY A 299 2.68 -6.56 10.05
C GLY A 299 2.73 -5.98 11.45
N VAL A 300 2.17 -4.79 11.60
CA VAL A 300 2.01 -4.11 12.89
C VAL A 300 0.69 -3.36 12.93
N PHE A 301 0.13 -3.19 14.12
CA PHE A 301 -0.89 -2.18 14.37
C PHE A 301 -0.62 -1.48 15.70
N ASN A 302 -1.00 -0.20 15.76
CA ASN A 302 -0.91 0.68 16.94
C ASN A 302 0.46 0.61 17.65
N ARG A 303 1.53 0.58 16.84
CA ARG A 303 2.97 0.60 17.21
C ARG A 303 3.50 -0.65 17.93
N ALA A 304 2.68 -1.34 18.71
CA ALA A 304 3.13 -2.30 19.72
C ALA A 304 2.58 -3.72 19.56
N CYS A 305 1.70 -3.97 18.58
CA CYS A 305 1.21 -5.32 18.30
C CYS A 305 1.62 -5.80 16.91
N GLY A 306 2.28 -6.96 16.84
CA GLY A 306 2.62 -7.62 15.59
C GLY A 306 1.45 -8.45 15.05
N ILE A 307 1.27 -8.44 13.73
CA ILE A 307 0.28 -9.28 13.03
C ILE A 307 0.91 -9.98 11.81
N THR A 308 0.54 -11.23 11.59
CA THR A 308 1.13 -12.07 10.53
C THR A 308 0.42 -11.86 9.19
N TYR A 309 1.15 -11.36 8.20
CA TYR A 309 0.76 -11.37 6.79
C TYR A 309 1.44 -12.54 6.06
N THR A 310 0.85 -13.73 6.13
CA THR A 310 1.45 -14.97 5.60
C THR A 310 1.81 -14.88 4.12
N ALA A 311 1.03 -14.16 3.31
CA ALA A 311 1.25 -14.05 1.87
C ALA A 311 2.45 -13.18 1.50
N TYR A 312 2.92 -12.28 2.38
CA TYR A 312 3.93 -11.26 2.05
C TYR A 312 5.27 -11.87 1.64
N ARG A 313 5.67 -13.00 2.22
CA ARG A 313 6.89 -13.71 1.83
C ARG A 313 6.88 -14.21 0.40
N ASN A 314 5.72 -14.30 -0.25
CA ASN A 314 5.59 -14.71 -1.64
C ASN A 314 5.24 -13.51 -2.54
N VAL A 315 4.26 -12.70 -2.14
CA VAL A 315 3.79 -11.55 -2.93
C VAL A 315 4.92 -10.57 -3.21
N PHE A 316 5.67 -10.14 -2.19
CA PHE A 316 6.66 -9.07 -2.38
C PHE A 316 7.93 -9.51 -3.13
N PRO A 317 8.50 -10.70 -2.88
CA PRO A 317 9.60 -11.18 -3.71
C PRO A 317 9.19 -11.36 -5.19
N ILE A 318 8.01 -11.93 -5.46
CA ILE A 318 7.50 -12.07 -6.84
C ILE A 318 7.33 -10.70 -7.50
N TRP A 319 6.76 -9.73 -6.78
CA TRP A 319 6.53 -8.39 -7.31
C TRP A 319 7.84 -7.66 -7.63
N ALA A 320 8.81 -7.69 -6.70
CA ALA A 320 10.12 -7.07 -6.89
C ALA A 320 10.89 -7.72 -8.06
N LEU A 321 10.93 -9.05 -8.12
CA LEU A 321 11.58 -9.77 -9.23
C LEU A 321 10.90 -9.46 -10.57
N GLY A 322 9.56 -9.45 -10.61
CA GLY A 322 8.78 -9.12 -11.80
C GLY A 322 9.02 -7.69 -12.31
N ARG A 323 9.09 -6.72 -11.39
CA ARG A 323 9.42 -5.33 -11.73
C ARG A 323 10.85 -5.23 -12.29
N PHE A 324 11.82 -5.88 -11.66
CA PHE A 324 13.21 -5.86 -12.10
C PHE A 324 13.39 -6.38 -13.54
N VAL A 325 12.80 -7.53 -13.86
CA VAL A 325 12.89 -8.10 -15.22
C VAL A 325 12.06 -7.34 -16.26
N THR A 326 11.21 -6.41 -15.85
CA THR A 326 10.44 -5.55 -16.75
C THR A 326 11.16 -4.23 -17.01
N GLU A 327 11.76 -3.63 -15.98
CA GLU A 327 12.29 -2.26 -16.02
C GLU A 327 13.81 -2.19 -16.18
N TYR A 328 14.57 -3.15 -15.64
CA TYR A 328 16.04 -3.08 -15.54
C TYR A 328 16.74 -4.11 -16.42
N GLU A 329 16.20 -5.32 -16.48
CA GLU A 329 16.71 -6.38 -17.35
C GLU A 329 15.54 -6.98 -18.14
N PRO A 330 14.98 -6.22 -19.11
CA PRO A 330 13.89 -6.70 -19.95
C PRO A 330 14.24 -8.08 -20.50
N TRP A 331 13.38 -9.06 -20.22
CA TRP A 331 13.55 -10.40 -20.73
C TRP A 331 13.46 -10.37 -22.25
N THR A 332 14.60 -10.17 -22.93
CA THR A 332 14.69 -10.43 -24.36
C THR A 332 14.53 -11.92 -24.49
N HIS A 333 13.39 -12.38 -25.02
CA HIS A 333 13.25 -13.75 -25.52
C HIS A 333 14.56 -14.07 -26.25
N ARG A 334 15.41 -14.92 -25.65
CA ARG A 334 16.37 -15.66 -26.45
C ARG A 334 15.47 -16.54 -27.30
N ALA A 335 15.10 -16.05 -28.47
CA ALA A 335 14.74 -16.91 -29.58
C ALA A 335 15.85 -17.96 -29.59
N SER A 336 15.48 -19.19 -29.26
CA SER A 336 16.35 -20.35 -29.31
C SER A 336 17.11 -20.29 -30.63
N ALA A 337 18.40 -19.99 -30.54
CA ALA A 337 19.32 -20.25 -31.63
C ALA A 337 19.37 -21.77 -31.75
N THR A 338 18.73 -22.27 -32.81
CA THR A 338 18.85 -23.58 -33.47
C THR A 338 18.91 -24.82 -32.61
#